data_AF-A0A6L3JLP7-F1
#
_entry.id   AF-A0A6L3JLP7-F1
#
_cell.length_a   1.000
_cell.length_b   1.000
_cell.length_c   1.000
_cell.angle_alpha   90.00
_cell.angle_beta   90.00
_cell.angle_gamma   90.00
#
_symmetry.space_group_name_H-M   'P 1'
#
loop_
_entity.id
_entity.type
_entity.pdbx_description
1 polymer ?
#
loop_
_entity_poly.entity_id
_entity_poly.type
_entity_poly.pdbx_seq_one_letter_code
_entity_poly.pdbx_strand_id
1 'polypeptide(L)'
;MKTYRSLTQEEIQQLKERSCTAVDWAEIEVVENFKTDYICHTRFSGRVRLGVFEDEFMLAGGMRKHSGLYHATLHNVTVGDNCCIENIKNYIANYIIGDYAFIENVDIILVDGWSKFGNGVEVAVLNETGGREVPIHDRLSAHQAYILALYRHRPELICRMKAIIDQYAEE
;
A
#
# COMPACT_ATOMS: atom_id res chain seq x y z
N MET A 1 4.62 1.44 -14.76
CA MET A 1 5.30 0.62 -13.75
C MET A 1 6.41 1.49 -13.19
N LYS A 2 6.43 1.75 -11.87
CA LYS A 2 7.47 2.60 -11.26
C LYS A 2 8.79 1.84 -11.27
N THR A 3 9.85 2.48 -11.74
CA THR A 3 11.22 1.93 -11.69
C THR A 3 11.83 2.33 -10.35
N TYR A 4 12.37 1.35 -9.65
CA TYR A 4 13.08 1.56 -8.39
C TYR A 4 14.58 1.39 -8.61
N ARG A 5 15.38 2.20 -7.91
CA ARG A 5 16.83 2.14 -7.85
C ARG A 5 17.29 2.06 -6.41
N SER A 6 18.49 1.54 -6.17
CA SER A 6 19.11 1.63 -4.86
C SER A 6 19.43 3.09 -4.49
N LEU A 7 19.51 3.34 -3.19
CA LEU A 7 19.98 4.62 -2.66
C LEU A 7 21.45 4.86 -3.06
N THR A 8 21.77 6.12 -3.37
CA THR A 8 23.15 6.58 -3.52
C THR A 8 23.82 6.78 -2.17
N GLN A 9 25.16 6.82 -2.15
CA GLN A 9 25.90 7.06 -0.89
C GLN A 9 25.59 8.43 -0.28
N GLU A 10 25.37 9.44 -1.12
CA GLU A 10 25.00 10.80 -0.69
C GLU A 10 23.62 10.79 0.00
N GLU A 11 22.63 10.12 -0.59
CA GLU A 11 21.30 9.99 0.02
C GLU A 11 21.33 9.23 1.34
N ILE A 12 22.12 8.15 1.43
CA ILE A 12 22.29 7.40 2.68
C ILE A 12 22.87 8.30 3.77
N GLN A 13 23.87 9.12 3.45
CA GLN A 13 24.48 10.03 4.40
C GLN A 13 23.48 11.11 4.86
N GLN A 14 22.73 11.69 3.93
CA GLN A 14 21.66 12.65 4.21
C GLN A 14 20.55 12.07 5.11
N LEU A 15 20.19 10.79 4.92
CA LEU A 15 19.21 10.11 5.75
C LEU A 15 19.75 9.87 7.16
N LYS A 16 21.01 9.44 7.30
CA LYS A 16 21.68 9.27 8.61
C LYS A 16 21.74 10.57 9.41
N GLU A 17 22.04 11.68 8.75
CA GLU A 17 22.07 13.02 9.37
C GLU A 17 20.69 13.46 9.89
N ARG A 18 19.61 12.98 9.26
CA ARG A 18 18.23 13.19 9.70
C ARG A 18 17.76 12.14 10.72
N SER A 19 18.69 11.50 11.43
CA SER A 19 18.43 10.45 12.42
C SER A 19 17.73 9.21 11.86
N CYS A 20 17.88 8.93 10.56
CA CYS A 20 17.35 7.70 9.98
C CYS A 20 18.34 6.55 10.11
N THR A 21 17.83 5.34 10.30
CA THR A 21 18.64 4.13 10.46
C THR A 21 18.09 3.03 9.57
N ALA A 22 18.97 2.18 9.05
CA ALA A 22 18.57 0.98 8.32
C ALA A 22 19.36 -0.21 8.83
N VAL A 23 18.74 -1.39 8.86
CA VAL A 23 19.44 -2.66 9.11
C VAL A 23 20.40 -2.97 7.96
N ASP A 24 19.91 -2.81 6.72
CA ASP A 24 20.70 -2.88 5.50
C ASP A 24 20.15 -1.83 4.51
N TRP A 25 21.02 -0.94 4.04
CA TRP A 25 20.66 0.10 3.07
C TRP A 25 20.50 -0.46 1.65
N ALA A 26 21.07 -1.65 1.36
CA ALA A 26 20.95 -2.29 0.06
C ALA A 26 19.53 -2.81 -0.23
N GLU A 27 18.75 -3.11 0.82
CA GLU A 27 17.36 -3.56 0.70
C GLU A 27 16.36 -2.38 0.60
N ILE A 28 16.85 -1.14 0.54
CA ILE A 28 16.03 0.05 0.38
C ILE A 28 16.15 0.56 -1.06
N GLU A 29 15.00 0.59 -1.75
CA GLU A 29 14.89 1.07 -3.11
C GLU A 29 14.01 2.32 -3.16
N VAL A 30 14.35 3.25 -4.04
CA VAL A 30 13.66 4.53 -4.20
C VAL A 30 13.39 4.81 -5.67
N VAL A 31 12.38 5.62 -5.96
CA VAL A 31 12.09 6.09 -7.32
C VAL A 31 13.15 7.09 -7.81
N GLU A 32 13.28 7.29 -9.13
CA GLU A 32 14.36 8.09 -9.72
C GLU A 32 14.46 9.51 -9.15
N ASN A 33 13.32 10.20 -9.00
CA ASN A 33 13.21 11.59 -8.52
C ASN A 33 13.11 11.71 -6.99
N PHE A 34 13.55 10.69 -6.25
CA PHE A 34 13.49 10.67 -4.80
C PHE A 34 14.33 11.80 -4.16
N LYS A 35 13.79 12.38 -3.08
CA LYS A 35 14.45 13.40 -2.25
C LYS A 35 14.39 12.97 -0.80
N THR A 36 15.49 13.22 -0.07
CA THR A 36 15.62 12.85 1.35
C THR A 36 15.07 13.92 2.31
N ASP A 37 14.61 15.05 1.78
CA ASP A 37 14.32 16.27 2.55
C ASP A 37 13.28 16.08 3.65
N TYR A 38 12.27 15.27 3.37
CA TYR A 38 11.08 15.08 4.20
C TYR A 38 11.06 13.70 4.88
N ILE A 39 12.23 13.17 5.21
CA ILE A 39 12.38 11.90 5.91
C ILE A 39 13.26 12.12 7.13
N CYS A 40 12.70 11.96 8.33
CA CYS A 40 13.45 12.11 9.57
C CYS A 40 13.03 11.10 10.65
N HIS A 41 13.98 10.76 11.53
CA HIS A 41 13.78 9.83 12.64
C HIS A 41 13.08 8.53 12.23
N THR A 42 13.43 8.01 11.04
CA THR A 42 12.78 6.82 10.48
C THR A 42 13.73 5.64 10.48
N ARG A 43 13.24 4.48 10.93
CA ARG A 43 13.98 3.22 10.95
C ARG A 43 13.47 2.29 9.87
N PHE A 44 14.37 1.80 9.04
CA PHE A 44 14.08 0.88 7.94
C PHE A 44 14.63 -0.51 8.24
N SER A 45 13.90 -1.54 7.81
CA SER A 45 14.33 -2.93 7.93
C SER A 45 13.68 -3.81 6.86
N GLY A 46 14.41 -4.83 6.39
CA GLY A 46 13.94 -5.65 5.28
C GLY A 46 13.78 -4.85 3.99
N ARG A 47 12.90 -5.30 3.10
CA ARG A 47 12.71 -4.68 1.78
C ARG A 47 11.81 -3.45 1.86
N VAL A 48 12.38 -2.27 1.70
CA VAL A 48 11.60 -1.01 1.72
C VAL A 48 11.66 -0.32 0.38
N ARG A 49 10.51 0.06 -0.14
CA ARG A 49 10.40 0.85 -1.38
C ARG A 49 9.76 2.19 -1.09
N LEU A 50 10.37 3.28 -1.52
CA LEU A 50 9.87 4.64 -1.28
C LEU A 50 9.54 5.38 -2.57
N GLY A 51 8.37 6.00 -2.61
CA GLY A 51 7.96 6.97 -3.63
C GLY A 51 8.56 8.36 -3.41
N VAL A 52 8.03 9.35 -4.11
CA VAL A 52 8.39 10.76 -3.91
C VAL A 52 7.64 11.40 -2.73
N PHE A 53 8.19 12.47 -2.16
CA PHE A 53 7.55 13.28 -1.11
C PHE A 53 7.65 14.75 -1.51
N GLU A 54 6.71 15.23 -2.33
CA GLU A 54 6.75 16.58 -2.92
C GLU A 54 5.50 17.41 -2.60
N ASP A 55 4.38 16.76 -2.28
CA ASP A 55 3.12 17.43 -2.01
C ASP A 55 2.87 17.66 -0.51
N GLU A 56 1.88 18.51 -0.23
CA GLU A 56 1.40 18.81 1.11
C GLU A 56 -0.09 18.48 1.27
N PHE A 57 -0.46 18.05 2.46
CA PHE A 57 -1.82 17.84 2.90
C PHE A 57 -2.39 19.12 3.52
N MET A 58 -3.61 19.48 3.12
CA MET A 58 -4.42 20.49 3.77
C MET A 58 -5.32 19.84 4.81
N LEU A 59 -5.04 20.08 6.10
CA LEU A 59 -5.80 19.56 7.21
C LEU A 59 -6.84 20.57 7.70
N ALA A 60 -7.81 20.07 8.46
CA ALA A 60 -8.86 20.91 9.05
C ALA A 60 -8.24 22.07 9.87
N GLY A 61 -8.84 23.25 9.80
CA GLY A 61 -8.30 24.46 10.43
C GLY A 61 -7.22 25.18 9.60
N GLY A 62 -6.98 24.75 8.34
CA GLY A 62 -6.04 25.41 7.44
C GLY A 62 -4.57 25.06 7.70
N MET A 63 -4.33 24.01 8.49
CA MET A 63 -2.98 23.53 8.77
C MET A 63 -2.43 22.77 7.55
N ARG A 64 -1.18 23.06 7.19
CA ARG A 64 -0.47 22.44 6.06
C ARG A 64 0.58 21.49 6.61
N LYS A 65 0.60 20.27 6.09
CA LYS A 65 1.56 19.24 6.48
C LYS A 65 2.21 18.63 5.27
N HIS A 66 3.53 18.62 5.22
CA HIS A 66 4.25 18.06 4.09
C HIS A 66 4.20 16.52 4.10
N SER A 67 4.04 15.92 2.92
CA SER A 67 4.24 14.47 2.76
C SER A 67 5.65 14.07 3.19
N GLY A 68 5.83 12.87 3.72
CA GLY A 68 7.09 12.47 4.31
C GLY A 68 6.96 11.36 5.34
N LEU A 69 8.11 10.97 5.87
CA LEU A 69 8.24 9.96 6.92
C LEU A 69 8.84 10.62 8.16
N TYR A 70 8.08 10.66 9.25
CA TYR A 70 8.48 11.35 10.47
C TYR A 70 8.26 10.44 11.67
N HIS A 71 9.32 10.05 12.39
CA HIS A 71 9.20 9.18 13.58
C HIS A 71 8.44 7.87 13.28
N ALA A 72 8.97 7.06 12.37
CA ALA A 72 8.35 5.80 11.97
C ALA A 72 9.35 4.64 11.91
N THR A 73 8.86 3.41 12.11
CA THR A 73 9.62 2.19 11.82
C THR A 73 8.91 1.40 10.73
N LEU A 74 9.59 1.12 9.63
CA LEU A 74 9.04 0.42 8.48
C LEU A 74 9.79 -0.91 8.25
N HIS A 75 9.03 -1.98 8.05
CA HIS A 75 9.55 -3.33 7.83
C HIS A 75 8.88 -4.03 6.64
N ASN A 76 9.60 -4.36 5.57
CA ASN A 76 9.01 -4.99 4.37
C ASN A 76 7.79 -4.20 3.83
N VAL A 77 7.97 -2.90 3.58
CA VAL A 77 6.89 -1.99 3.18
C VAL A 77 7.21 -1.33 1.85
N THR A 78 6.19 -1.20 0.99
CA THR A 78 6.22 -0.28 -0.15
C THR A 78 5.39 0.95 0.19
N VAL A 79 5.98 2.13 0.14
CA VAL A 79 5.32 3.42 0.34
C VAL A 79 5.16 4.10 -1.01
N GLY A 80 3.92 4.44 -1.36
CA GLY A 80 3.57 5.21 -2.56
C GLY A 80 4.09 6.65 -2.54
N ASP A 81 3.72 7.39 -3.58
CA ASP A 81 4.06 8.81 -3.72
C ASP A 81 3.22 9.66 -2.78
N ASN A 82 3.82 10.73 -2.25
CA ASN A 82 3.17 11.77 -1.47
C ASN A 82 2.43 11.25 -0.23
N CYS A 83 2.87 10.14 0.34
CA CYS A 83 2.35 9.66 1.61
C CYS A 83 2.86 10.51 2.78
N CYS A 84 2.03 10.73 3.79
CA CYS A 84 2.44 11.28 5.09
C CYS A 84 2.32 10.19 6.14
N ILE A 85 3.44 9.68 6.62
CA ILE A 85 3.50 8.66 7.69
C ILE A 85 4.22 9.28 8.88
N GLU A 86 3.50 9.49 9.96
CA GLU A 86 4.05 10.18 11.13
C GLU A 86 3.65 9.54 12.46
N ASN A 87 4.59 9.55 13.41
CA ASN A 87 4.38 9.12 14.79
C ASN A 87 3.84 7.69 14.87
N ILE A 88 4.56 6.76 14.25
CA ILE A 88 4.29 5.32 14.40
C ILE A 88 5.05 4.84 15.64
N LYS A 89 4.32 4.54 16.71
CA LYS A 89 4.95 4.24 18.01
C LYS A 89 5.79 2.97 17.98
N ASN A 90 5.32 1.93 17.29
CA ASN A 90 6.04 0.67 17.15
C ASN A 90 6.52 0.50 15.71
N TYR A 91 5.70 -0.03 14.79
CA TYR A 91 6.12 -0.25 13.41
C TYR A 91 4.94 -0.49 12.44
N ILE A 92 5.22 -0.30 11.14
CA ILE A 92 4.41 -0.80 10.03
C ILE A 92 5.15 -1.96 9.36
N ALA A 93 4.49 -3.11 9.18
CA ALA A 93 5.11 -4.29 8.58
C ALA A 93 4.25 -5.00 7.53
N ASN A 94 4.89 -5.44 6.44
CA ASN A 94 4.29 -6.27 5.38
C ASN A 94 3.08 -5.61 4.69
N TYR A 95 3.24 -4.34 4.30
CA TYR A 95 2.19 -3.54 3.65
C TYR A 95 2.65 -2.89 2.35
N ILE A 96 1.71 -2.75 1.43
CA ILE A 96 1.80 -1.83 0.28
C ILE A 96 0.89 -0.66 0.60
N ILE A 97 1.49 0.50 0.88
CA ILE A 97 0.79 1.75 1.18
C ILE A 97 0.65 2.50 -0.14
N GLY A 98 -0.59 2.74 -0.55
CA GLY A 98 -0.91 3.46 -1.79
C GLY A 98 -0.53 4.94 -1.74
N ASP A 99 -0.46 5.57 -2.91
CA ASP A 99 -0.14 6.99 -3.06
C ASP A 99 -1.11 7.87 -2.25
N TYR A 100 -0.62 9.01 -1.73
CA TYR A 100 -1.38 9.99 -0.94
C TYR A 100 -2.00 9.45 0.36
N ALA A 101 -1.49 8.34 0.89
CA ALA A 101 -1.93 7.83 2.18
C ALA A 101 -1.48 8.76 3.32
N PHE A 102 -2.39 9.04 4.25
CA PHE A 102 -2.11 9.80 5.46
C PHE A 102 -2.28 8.90 6.68
N ILE A 103 -1.18 8.57 7.35
CA ILE A 103 -1.12 7.68 8.52
C ILE A 103 -0.41 8.45 9.64
N GLU A 104 -1.13 8.77 10.71
CA GLU A 104 -0.59 9.54 11.81
C GLU A 104 -1.02 8.96 13.16
N ASN A 105 -0.12 8.95 14.13
CA ASN A 105 -0.40 8.59 15.52
C ASN A 105 -0.95 7.15 15.68
N VAL A 106 -0.40 6.21 14.92
CA VAL A 106 -0.78 4.79 14.99
C VAL A 106 0.25 4.02 15.81
N ASP A 107 -0.20 3.02 16.57
CA ASP A 107 0.72 2.19 17.35
C ASP A 107 1.43 1.17 16.45
N ILE A 108 0.68 0.21 15.91
CA ILE A 108 1.17 -0.87 15.04
C ILE A 108 0.23 -1.02 13.85
N ILE A 109 0.80 -1.22 12.65
CA ILE A 109 0.07 -1.70 11.46
C ILE A 109 0.84 -2.90 10.91
N LEU A 110 0.32 -4.11 11.02
CA LEU A 110 1.02 -5.29 10.48
C LEU A 110 0.06 -6.30 9.88
N VAL A 111 0.57 -7.05 8.91
CA VAL A 111 0.00 -8.33 8.50
C VAL A 111 0.97 -9.42 8.88
N ASP A 112 0.43 -10.46 9.53
CA ASP A 112 1.14 -11.68 9.85
C ASP A 112 0.62 -12.83 8.97
N GLY A 113 1.54 -13.59 8.39
CA GLY A 113 1.21 -14.65 7.44
C GLY A 113 0.66 -14.16 6.08
N TRP A 114 -0.03 -15.06 5.39
CA TRP A 114 -0.60 -14.81 4.07
C TRP A 114 -1.97 -14.14 4.18
N SER A 115 -2.18 -13.09 3.37
CA SER A 115 -3.45 -12.34 3.33
C SER A 115 -3.80 -11.97 1.90
N LYS A 116 -5.07 -12.19 1.54
CA LYS A 116 -5.64 -11.77 0.24
C LYS A 116 -6.09 -10.31 0.24
N PHE A 117 -6.00 -9.60 1.38
CA PHE A 117 -6.49 -8.22 1.57
C PHE A 117 -7.94 -8.01 1.11
N GLY A 118 -8.79 -9.04 1.24
CA GLY A 118 -10.19 -9.00 0.84
C GLY A 118 -10.45 -9.35 -0.63
N ASN A 119 -9.42 -9.58 -1.46
CA ASN A 119 -9.60 -10.12 -2.80
C ASN A 119 -10.24 -11.52 -2.74
N GLY A 120 -11.29 -11.72 -3.55
CA GLY A 120 -12.10 -12.93 -3.57
C GLY A 120 -13.27 -12.95 -2.57
N VAL A 121 -13.40 -11.95 -1.69
CA VAL A 121 -14.54 -11.89 -0.74
C VAL A 121 -15.84 -11.67 -1.51
N GLU A 122 -16.81 -12.56 -1.29
CA GLU A 122 -18.12 -12.45 -1.94
C GLU A 122 -18.98 -11.37 -1.28
N VAL A 123 -19.46 -10.41 -2.07
CA VAL A 123 -20.31 -9.31 -1.62
C VAL A 123 -21.68 -9.39 -2.29
N ALA A 124 -22.74 -9.28 -1.48
CA ALA A 124 -24.12 -9.22 -1.98
C ALA A 124 -24.40 -7.86 -2.63
N VAL A 125 -24.51 -7.83 -3.96
CA VAL A 125 -24.78 -6.60 -4.73
C VAL A 125 -26.26 -6.37 -5.03
N LEU A 126 -27.10 -7.39 -4.84
CA LEU A 126 -28.56 -7.35 -5.04
C LEU A 126 -29.22 -8.17 -3.92
N ASN A 127 -29.31 -7.57 -2.73
CA ASN A 127 -29.73 -8.23 -1.48
C ASN A 127 -31.21 -8.68 -1.49
N GLU A 128 -32.01 -8.24 -2.46
CA GLU A 128 -33.38 -8.72 -2.67
C GLU A 128 -33.43 -10.06 -3.40
N THR A 129 -32.36 -10.43 -4.09
CA THR A 129 -32.25 -11.66 -4.87
C THR A 129 -31.03 -12.46 -4.43
N GLY A 130 -31.21 -13.46 -3.57
CA GLY A 130 -30.11 -14.32 -3.12
C GLY A 130 -29.38 -15.04 -4.25
N GLY A 131 -28.09 -15.33 -4.05
CA GLY A 131 -27.28 -16.02 -5.05
C GLY A 131 -26.81 -15.12 -6.19
N ARG A 132 -26.53 -13.84 -5.91
CA ARG A 132 -25.98 -12.85 -6.84
C ARG A 132 -24.76 -12.16 -6.25
N GLU A 133 -23.98 -12.89 -5.47
CA GLU A 133 -22.78 -12.40 -4.84
C GLU A 133 -21.67 -12.22 -5.89
N VAL A 134 -20.95 -11.12 -5.78
CA VAL A 134 -19.81 -10.81 -6.64
C VAL A 134 -18.55 -10.87 -5.79
N PRO A 135 -17.56 -11.72 -6.11
CA PRO A 135 -16.27 -11.70 -5.47
C PRO A 135 -15.54 -10.39 -5.79
N ILE A 136 -15.28 -9.57 -4.78
CA ILE A 136 -14.58 -8.30 -4.94
C ILE A 136 -13.08 -8.53 -5.09
N HIS A 137 -12.44 -7.73 -5.94
CA HIS A 137 -10.99 -7.65 -6.03
C HIS A 137 -10.60 -6.27 -6.55
N ASP A 138 -9.36 -5.85 -6.30
CA ASP A 138 -8.84 -4.52 -6.68
C ASP A 138 -8.88 -4.22 -8.19
N ARG A 139 -8.88 -5.26 -9.04
CA ARG A 139 -9.03 -5.17 -10.51
C ARG A 139 -10.47 -5.33 -11.02
N LEU A 140 -11.47 -5.39 -10.13
CA LEU A 140 -12.86 -5.67 -10.52
C LEU A 140 -13.43 -4.53 -11.37
N SER A 141 -13.83 -4.85 -12.59
CA SER A 141 -14.53 -3.92 -13.48
C SER A 141 -16.05 -4.03 -13.38
N ALA A 142 -16.76 -2.95 -13.72
CA ALA A 142 -18.22 -2.95 -13.79
C ALA A 142 -18.78 -4.03 -14.74
N HIS A 143 -18.08 -4.30 -15.85
CA HIS A 143 -18.45 -5.33 -16.81
C HIS A 143 -18.33 -6.74 -16.21
N GLN A 144 -17.24 -7.04 -15.51
CA GLN A 144 -17.07 -8.32 -14.81
C GLN A 144 -18.14 -8.50 -13.73
N ALA A 145 -18.38 -7.47 -12.91
CA ALA A 145 -19.41 -7.50 -11.88
C ALA A 145 -20.81 -7.74 -12.47
N TYR A 146 -21.14 -7.08 -13.58
CA TYR A 146 -22.41 -7.25 -14.29
C TYR A 146 -22.60 -8.69 -14.79
N ILE A 147 -21.57 -9.28 -15.39
CA ILE A 147 -21.60 -10.67 -15.86
C ILE A 147 -21.77 -11.62 -14.67
N LEU A 148 -20.98 -11.45 -13.61
CA LEU A 148 -21.04 -12.28 -12.40
C LEU A 148 -22.43 -12.24 -11.73
N ALA A 149 -23.04 -11.06 -11.63
CA ALA A 149 -24.32 -10.88 -10.95
C ALA A 149 -25.52 -11.34 -11.79
N LEU A 150 -25.54 -11.06 -13.11
CA LEU A 150 -26.74 -11.25 -13.93
C LEU A 150 -26.73 -12.51 -14.81
N TYR A 151 -25.56 -13.05 -15.16
CA TYR A 151 -25.45 -14.22 -16.06
C TYR A 151 -25.33 -15.55 -15.28
N ARG A 152 -25.90 -15.63 -14.08
CA ARG A 152 -25.87 -16.83 -13.22
C ARG A 152 -26.40 -18.12 -13.87
N HIS A 153 -27.25 -17.98 -14.88
CA HIS A 153 -27.79 -19.10 -15.64
C HIS A 153 -26.75 -19.74 -16.59
N ARG A 154 -25.52 -19.23 -16.61
CA ARG A 154 -24.36 -19.79 -17.33
C ARG A 154 -23.32 -20.31 -16.31
N PRO A 155 -23.54 -21.47 -15.69
CA PRO A 155 -22.72 -21.94 -14.56
C PRO A 155 -21.25 -22.15 -14.94
N GLU A 156 -20.96 -22.62 -16.15
CA GLU A 156 -19.58 -22.81 -16.62
C GLU A 156 -18.80 -21.49 -16.70
N LEU A 157 -19.45 -20.41 -17.17
CA LEU A 157 -18.84 -19.09 -17.25
C LEU A 157 -18.53 -18.56 -15.85
N ILE A 158 -19.51 -18.61 -14.94
CA ILE A 158 -19.35 -18.13 -13.57
C ILE A 158 -18.25 -18.92 -12.85
N CYS A 159 -18.23 -20.24 -12.99
CA CYS A 159 -17.21 -21.09 -12.38
C CYS A 159 -15.80 -20.71 -12.85
N ARG A 160 -15.60 -20.54 -14.16
CA ARG A 160 -14.30 -20.12 -14.71
C ARG A 160 -13.90 -18.71 -14.27
N MET A 161 -14.85 -17.77 -14.20
CA MET A 161 -14.57 -16.42 -13.71
C MET A 161 -14.16 -16.43 -12.24
N LYS A 162 -14.85 -17.20 -11.39
CA LYS A 162 -14.47 -17.35 -9.97
C LYS A 162 -13.08 -17.96 -9.84
N ALA A 163 -12.77 -19.02 -10.59
CA ALA A 163 -11.44 -19.64 -10.56
C ALA A 163 -10.30 -18.66 -10.95
N ILE A 164 -10.53 -17.77 -11.92
CA ILE A 164 -9.56 -16.72 -12.27
C ILE A 164 -9.35 -15.74 -11.10
N ILE A 165 -10.44 -15.38 -10.39
CA ILE A 165 -10.38 -14.47 -9.24
C ILE A 165 -9.71 -15.15 -8.04
N ASP A 166 -10.01 -16.42 -7.79
CA ASP A 166 -9.40 -17.20 -6.70
C ASP A 166 -7.90 -17.36 -6.92
N GLN A 167 -7.49 -17.68 -8.15
CA GLN A 167 -6.08 -17.76 -8.53
C GLN A 167 -5.38 -16.41 -8.33
N TYR A 168 -6.00 -15.32 -8.78
CA TYR A 168 -5.46 -13.97 -8.58
C TYR A 168 -5.32 -13.60 -7.09
N ALA A 169 -6.30 -13.98 -6.28
CA ALA A 169 -6.28 -13.65 -4.85
C ALA A 169 -5.26 -14.48 -4.06
N GLU A 170 -4.64 -15.51 -4.66
CA GLU A 170 -3.56 -16.32 -4.09
C GLU A 170 -2.15 -15.90 -4.55
N GLU A 171 -2.06 -14.96 -5.50
CA GLU A 171 -0.80 -14.32 -5.90
C GLU A 171 -0.31 -13.32 -4.85
#